data_AF-A0A8X7PLL8-F1
#
_entry.id   AF-A0A8X7PLL8-F1
#
_cell.length_a   1.000
_cell.length_b   1.000
_cell.length_c   1.000
_cell.angle_alpha   90.00
_cell.angle_beta   90.00
_cell.angle_gamma   90.00
#
_symmetry.space_group_name_H-M   'P 1'
#
loop_
_entity.id
_entity.type
_entity.pdbx_description
1 polymer ?
#
loop_
_entity_poly.entity_id
_entity_poly.type
_entity_poly.pdbx_seq_one_letter_code
_entity_poly.pdbx_strand_id
1 'polypeptide(L)'
;MFSKTKRTLFATHLPHNCLPDSVVNSGCKMERPKDTFISLWHFFQKQHGPLNSLEECFDMFRQGLSRHGPYLDHVLGYWKAHQKNPNQILFLHYETLSADPLPYVKRLDEFMGYGFTTQEEKNGWWC
;
A
#
# COMPACT_ATOMS: atom_id res chain seq x y z
N MET A 1 -30.86 12.00 6.19
CA MET A 1 -30.69 12.02 4.72
C MET A 1 -29.20 11.93 4.45
N PHE A 2 -28.66 10.73 4.25
CA PHE A 2 -27.23 10.56 4.00
C PHE A 2 -26.91 11.11 2.61
N SER A 3 -26.11 12.17 2.57
CA SER A 3 -25.53 12.71 1.35
C SER A 3 -24.86 11.58 0.56
N LYS A 4 -25.11 11.49 -0.75
CA LYS A 4 -24.34 10.59 -1.63
C LYS A 4 -22.90 11.12 -1.69
N THR A 5 -22.05 10.64 -0.79
CA THR A 5 -20.61 10.92 -0.82
C THR A 5 -20.06 10.43 -2.16
N LYS A 6 -19.47 11.34 -2.94
CA LYS A 6 -18.74 10.99 -4.16
C LYS A 6 -17.65 9.98 -3.77
N ARG A 7 -17.70 8.75 -4.30
CA ARG A 7 -16.67 7.73 -4.03
C ARG A 7 -15.35 8.17 -4.66
N THR A 8 -14.36 8.45 -3.82
CA THR A 8 -13.01 8.91 -4.20
C THR A 8 -11.92 7.87 -3.94
N LEU A 9 -12.28 6.70 -3.39
CA LEU A 9 -11.34 5.64 -3.06
C LEU A 9 -11.10 4.72 -4.27
N PHE A 10 -9.84 4.58 -4.65
CA PHE A 10 -9.35 3.69 -5.70
C PHE A 10 -8.10 2.95 -5.20
N ALA A 11 -7.82 1.77 -5.76
CA ALA A 11 -6.65 0.96 -5.40
C ALA A 11 -5.98 0.40 -6.66
N THR A 12 -4.66 0.33 -6.66
CA THR A 12 -3.87 -0.20 -7.78
C THR A 12 -2.55 -0.78 -7.30
N HIS A 13 -2.06 -1.81 -8.00
CA HIS A 13 -0.71 -2.38 -7.83
C HIS A 13 0.26 -1.91 -8.92
N LEU A 14 -0.16 -0.98 -9.79
CA LEU A 14 0.69 -0.49 -10.87
C LEU A 14 1.94 0.22 -10.29
N PRO A 15 3.11 0.03 -10.92
CA PRO A 15 4.29 0.83 -10.61
C PRO A 15 4.01 2.32 -10.84
N HIS A 16 4.69 3.19 -10.07
CA HIS A 16 4.46 4.64 -10.12
C HIS A 16 4.62 5.25 -11.53
N ASN A 17 5.57 4.75 -12.33
CA ASN A 17 5.81 5.20 -13.70
C ASN A 17 4.76 4.75 -14.72
N CYS A 18 3.85 3.85 -14.35
CA CYS A 18 2.75 3.38 -15.19
C CYS A 18 1.42 4.05 -14.85
N LEU A 19 1.39 4.94 -13.85
CA LEU A 19 0.19 5.68 -13.50
C LEU A 19 -0.05 6.81 -14.53
N PRO A 20 -1.30 7.07 -14.92
CA PRO A 20 -1.63 8.27 -15.69
C PRO A 20 -1.22 9.52 -14.92
N ASP A 21 -0.78 10.57 -15.61
CA ASP A 21 -0.36 11.84 -14.98
C ASP A 21 -1.42 12.42 -14.03
N SER A 22 -2.71 12.12 -14.26
CA SER A 22 -3.82 12.51 -13.40
C SER A 22 -3.84 11.83 -12.02
N VAL A 23 -3.19 10.67 -11.87
CA VAL A 23 -3.20 9.80 -10.68
C VAL A 23 -1.87 9.84 -9.92
N VAL A 24 -0.80 10.35 -10.53
CA VAL A 24 0.55 10.49 -9.96
C VAL A 24 0.55 11.23 -8.60
N ASN A 25 -0.53 11.96 -8.28
CA ASN A 25 -0.74 12.70 -7.04
C ASN A 25 -1.54 11.97 -5.95
N SER A 26 -1.67 10.63 -6.00
CA SER A 26 -2.41 9.85 -4.99
C SER A 26 -1.56 8.73 -4.37
N GLY A 27 -1.62 8.62 -3.04
CA GLY A 27 -0.72 7.80 -2.21
C GLY A 27 -0.92 6.29 -2.30
N CYS A 28 0.08 5.52 -1.82
CA CYS A 28 0.08 4.06 -1.84
C CYS A 28 0.82 3.48 -0.60
N LYS A 29 0.39 2.30 -0.12
CA LYS A 29 0.94 1.57 1.04
C LYS A 29 1.84 0.42 0.57
N MET A 30 2.97 0.15 1.26
CA MET A 30 3.91 -0.92 0.91
C MET A 30 4.34 -1.82 2.10
N GLU A 31 4.71 -3.07 1.79
CA GLU A 31 5.16 -4.17 2.69
C GLU A 31 6.63 -4.56 2.41
N ARG A 32 7.32 -5.34 3.27
CA ARG A 32 8.71 -5.82 3.02
C ARG A 32 8.83 -6.94 1.97
N PRO A 33 9.97 -7.06 1.26
CA PRO A 33 10.12 -8.00 0.15
C PRO A 33 9.92 -9.48 0.51
N LYS A 34 10.38 -9.92 1.69
CA LYS A 34 10.28 -11.32 2.09
C LYS A 34 8.83 -11.73 2.37
N ASP A 35 8.14 -10.91 3.15
CA ASP A 35 6.75 -11.20 3.55
C ASP A 35 5.81 -11.00 2.34
N THR A 36 6.10 -10.00 1.50
CA THR A 36 5.44 -9.82 0.21
C THR A 36 5.63 -11.03 -0.70
N PHE A 37 6.84 -11.61 -0.79
CA PHE A 37 7.08 -12.78 -1.61
C PHE A 37 6.26 -14.00 -1.14
N ILE A 38 6.29 -14.31 0.17
CA ILE A 38 5.54 -15.44 0.72
C ILE A 38 4.04 -15.24 0.53
N SER A 39 3.53 -14.03 0.77
CA SER A 39 2.13 -13.66 0.52
C SER A 39 1.75 -13.85 -0.97
N LEU A 40 2.61 -13.38 -1.88
CA LEU A 40 2.40 -13.50 -3.33
C LEU A 40 2.41 -14.96 -3.80
N TRP A 41 3.32 -15.78 -3.28
CA TRP A 41 3.42 -17.20 -3.59
C TRP A 41 2.14 -17.95 -3.15
N HIS A 42 1.69 -17.75 -1.90
CA HIS A 42 0.43 -18.33 -1.42
C HIS A 42 -0.78 -17.83 -2.22
N PHE A 43 -0.82 -16.55 -2.57
CA PHE A 43 -1.91 -15.98 -3.38
C PHE A 43 -2.02 -16.67 -4.73
N PHE A 44 -0.90 -16.81 -5.46
CA PHE A 44 -0.91 -17.46 -6.76
C PHE A 44 -1.16 -18.96 -6.68
N GLN A 45 -0.67 -19.62 -5.63
CA GLN A 45 -0.95 -21.03 -5.41
C GLN A 45 -2.46 -21.27 -5.21
N LYS A 46 -3.14 -20.36 -4.51
CA LYS A 46 -4.60 -20.40 -4.35
C LYS A 46 -5.37 -20.09 -5.63
N GLN A 47 -4.85 -19.21 -6.49
CA GLN A 47 -5.52 -18.78 -7.73
C GLN A 47 -5.32 -19.73 -8.90
N HIS A 48 -4.14 -20.32 -9.04
CA HIS A 48 -3.74 -21.08 -10.22
C HIS A 48 -3.42 -22.55 -9.93
N GLY A 49 -3.48 -22.97 -8.65
CA GLY A 49 -3.10 -24.32 -8.24
C GLY A 49 -1.60 -24.44 -7.94
N PRO A 50 -1.04 -25.67 -7.90
CA PRO A 50 0.36 -25.89 -7.58
C PRO A 50 1.29 -25.07 -8.49
N LEU A 51 2.18 -24.31 -7.86
CA LEU A 51 3.23 -23.56 -8.55
C LEU A 51 4.53 -24.37 -8.60
N ASN A 52 5.53 -23.80 -9.26
CA ASN A 52 6.94 -24.18 -9.17
C ASN A 52 7.42 -24.21 -7.71
N SER A 53 8.62 -24.76 -7.49
CA SER A 53 9.18 -24.84 -6.13
C SER A 53 9.29 -23.44 -5.50
N LEU A 54 9.30 -23.39 -4.16
CA LEU A 54 9.47 -22.13 -3.46
C LEU A 54 10.81 -21.46 -3.83
N GLU A 55 11.88 -22.24 -3.99
CA GLU A 55 13.19 -21.72 -4.41
C GLU A 55 13.12 -21.13 -5.82
N GLU A 56 12.51 -21.82 -6.79
CA GLU A 56 12.39 -21.35 -8.17
C GLU A 56 11.58 -20.04 -8.24
N CYS A 57 10.47 -19.98 -7.50
CA CYS A 57 9.67 -18.76 -7.41
C CYS A 57 10.44 -17.61 -6.74
N PHE A 58 11.25 -17.91 -5.74
CA PHE A 58 12.08 -16.92 -5.05
C PHE A 58 13.18 -16.37 -5.96
N ASP A 59 13.83 -17.24 -6.74
CA ASP A 59 14.83 -16.84 -7.72
C ASP A 59 14.24 -15.97 -8.83
N MET A 60 13.03 -16.31 -9.32
CA MET A 60 12.29 -15.47 -10.25
C MET A 60 11.96 -14.10 -9.62
N PHE A 61 11.44 -14.07 -8.39
CA PHE A 61 11.13 -12.83 -7.69
C PHE A 61 12.37 -11.95 -7.50
N ARG A 62 13.51 -12.54 -7.16
CA ARG A 62 14.80 -11.85 -7.03
C ARG A 62 15.29 -11.26 -8.35
N GLN A 63 15.06 -11.95 -9.46
CA GLN A 63 15.36 -11.48 -10.82
C GLN A 63 14.36 -10.42 -11.31
N GLY A 64 13.35 -10.08 -10.50
CA GLY A 64 12.29 -9.15 -10.88
C GLY A 64 11.22 -9.76 -11.79
N LEU A 65 11.29 -11.07 -12.04
CA LEU A 65 10.34 -11.85 -12.83
C LEU A 65 9.11 -12.21 -11.99
N SER A 66 8.38 -11.19 -11.56
CA SER A 66 7.14 -11.33 -10.78
C SER A 66 6.05 -10.41 -11.32
N ARG A 67 4.80 -10.70 -10.98
CA ARG A 67 3.69 -9.83 -11.37
C ARG A 67 3.88 -8.45 -10.73
N HIS A 68 3.96 -7.41 -11.58
CA HIS A 68 4.31 -6.02 -11.20
C HIS A 68 5.76 -5.83 -10.70
N GLY A 69 6.64 -6.81 -10.94
CA GLY A 69 8.08 -6.69 -10.69
C GLY A 69 8.80 -5.80 -11.71
N PRO A 70 10.05 -5.38 -11.41
CA PRO A 70 10.82 -5.72 -10.22
C PRO A 70 10.30 -5.04 -8.94
N TYR A 71 10.13 -5.82 -7.88
CA TYR A 71 9.51 -5.35 -6.64
C TYR A 71 10.30 -4.20 -5.99
N LEU A 72 11.64 -4.28 -5.97
CA LEU A 72 12.47 -3.22 -5.38
C LEU A 72 12.33 -1.89 -6.13
N ASP A 73 12.27 -1.93 -7.46
CA ASP A 73 12.09 -0.73 -8.28
C ASP A 73 10.71 -0.12 -8.07
N HIS A 74 9.68 -0.97 -7.91
CA HIS A 74 8.32 -0.54 -7.57
C HIS A 74 8.32 0.24 -6.25
N VAL A 75 8.90 -0.33 -5.19
CA VAL A 75 8.99 0.31 -3.86
C VAL A 75 9.82 1.60 -3.92
N LEU A 76 10.99 1.56 -4.56
CA LEU A 76 11.87 2.72 -4.69
C LEU A 76 11.21 3.85 -5.49
N GLY A 77 10.38 3.53 -6.48
CA GLY A 77 9.60 4.50 -7.23
C GLY A 77 8.66 5.30 -6.33
N TYR A 78 7.83 4.61 -5.54
CA TYR A 78 6.92 5.26 -4.59
C TYR A 78 7.64 5.98 -3.46
N TRP A 79 8.77 5.45 -2.97
CA TRP A 79 9.59 6.11 -1.97
C TRP A 79 10.17 7.44 -2.46
N LYS A 80 10.75 7.45 -3.67
CA LYS A 80 11.25 8.70 -4.28
C LYS A 80 10.13 9.70 -4.55
N ALA A 81 8.95 9.23 -4.95
CA ALA A 81 7.78 10.09 -5.14
C ALA A 81 7.31 10.71 -3.81
N HIS A 82 7.25 9.92 -2.74
CA HIS A 82 6.97 10.40 -1.39
C HIS A 82 7.97 11.46 -0.92
N GLN A 83 9.26 11.24 -1.13
CA GLN A 83 10.29 12.22 -0.78
C GLN A 83 10.12 13.56 -1.51
N LYS A 84 9.65 13.54 -2.76
CA LYS A 84 9.39 14.76 -3.54
C LYS A 84 8.11 15.47 -3.08
N ASN A 85 7.04 14.72 -2.82
CA ASN A 85 5.71 15.26 -2.52
C ASN A 85 5.09 14.60 -1.27
N PRO A 86 5.65 14.79 -0.06
CA PRO A 86 5.22 14.07 1.15
C PRO A 86 3.78 14.41 1.58
N ASN A 87 3.27 15.58 1.18
CA ASN A 87 1.89 16.01 1.45
C ASN A 87 0.86 15.39 0.50
N GLN A 88 1.28 14.79 -0.62
CA GLN A 88 0.40 14.19 -1.62
C GLN A 88 0.53 12.66 -1.69
N ILE A 89 1.61 12.12 -1.12
CA ILE A 89 1.88 10.70 -1.12
C ILE A 89 2.16 10.30 0.32
N LEU A 90 1.24 9.58 0.94
CA LEU A 90 1.46 8.94 2.22
C LEU A 90 2.15 7.59 1.99
N PHE A 91 3.38 7.46 2.48
CA PHE A 91 4.14 6.20 2.43
C PHE A 91 4.06 5.49 3.79
N LEU A 92 3.52 4.27 3.80
CA LEU A 92 3.29 3.47 5.00
C LEU A 92 4.02 2.13 4.91
N HIS A 93 4.55 1.69 6.05
CA HIS A 93 5.16 0.37 6.24
C HIS A 93 4.18 -0.53 6.98
N TYR A 94 3.92 -1.71 6.40
CA TYR A 94 2.97 -2.65 7.00
C TYR A 94 3.37 -3.13 8.39
N GLU A 95 4.65 -3.44 8.65
CA GLU A 95 5.02 -4.02 9.94
C GLU A 95 4.78 -3.01 11.06
N THR A 96 5.08 -1.73 10.82
CA THR A 96 4.85 -0.67 11.80
C THR A 96 3.35 -0.40 11.98
N LEU A 97 2.57 -0.45 10.90
CA LEU A 97 1.12 -0.37 10.97
C LEU A 97 0.52 -1.57 11.75
N SER A 98 1.06 -2.77 11.56
CA SER A 98 0.57 -3.98 12.23
C SER A 98 0.95 -4.03 13.71
N ALA A 99 2.10 -3.44 14.07
CA ALA A 99 2.61 -3.42 15.43
C ALA A 99 1.90 -2.35 16.29
N ASP A 100 1.68 -1.16 15.74
CA ASP A 100 0.95 -0.08 16.40
C ASP A 100 0.10 0.69 15.37
N PRO A 101 -1.15 0.27 15.13
CA PRO A 101 -1.96 0.85 14.05
C PRO A 101 -2.44 2.26 14.36
N LEU A 102 -2.62 2.62 15.64
CA LEU A 102 -3.36 3.82 16.05
C LEU A 102 -2.72 5.12 15.51
N PRO A 103 -1.40 5.36 15.64
CA PRO A 103 -0.79 6.58 15.12
C PRO A 103 -0.90 6.71 13.60
N TYR A 104 -0.88 5.59 12.87
CA TYR A 104 -0.96 5.58 11.41
C TYR A 104 -2.38 5.78 10.90
N VAL A 105 -3.39 5.30 11.62
CA VAL A 105 -4.80 5.59 11.32
C VAL A 105 -5.07 7.08 11.51
N LYS A 106 -4.58 7.70 12.60
CA LYS A 106 -4.66 9.15 12.78
C LYS A 106 -3.99 9.92 11.63
N ARG A 107 -2.77 9.52 11.29
CA ARG A 107 -2.02 10.12 10.17
C ARG A 107 -2.74 9.95 8.82
N LEU A 108 -3.39 8.81 8.59
CA LEU A 108 -4.17 8.55 7.38
C LEU A 108 -5.40 9.46 7.32
N ASP A 109 -6.10 9.62 8.43
CA ASP A 109 -7.29 10.47 8.53
C ASP A 109 -6.97 11.96 8.30
N GLU A 110 -5.88 12.44 8.90
CA GLU A 110 -5.32 13.77 8.63
C GLU A 110 -4.94 13.94 7.15
N PHE A 111 -4.27 12.94 6.57
CA PHE A 111 -3.87 12.94 5.16
C PHE A 111 -5.06 12.95 4.19
N MET A 112 -6.16 12.29 4.55
CA MET A 112 -7.41 12.32 3.78
C MET A 112 -8.18 13.64 3.92
N GLY A 113 -7.74 14.53 4.83
CA GLY A 113 -8.36 15.84 5.06
C GLY A 113 -9.67 15.78 5.85
N TYR A 114 -9.94 14.68 6.56
CA TYR A 114 -11.08 14.57 7.46
C TYR A 114 -10.72 15.07 8.85
N GLY A 115 -9.65 14.52 9.43
CA GLY A 115 -9.16 14.88 10.76
C GLY A 115 -10.15 14.52 11.87
N PHE A 116 -9.68 13.75 12.85
CA PHE A 116 -10.51 13.34 13.97
C PHE A 116 -10.97 14.54 14.80
N THR A 117 -12.27 14.57 15.12
CA THR A 117 -12.82 15.67 15.93
C THR A 117 -12.51 15.46 17.41
N THR A 118 -12.37 16.56 18.17
CA THR A 118 -12.16 16.49 19.64
C THR A 118 -13.26 15.71 20.37
N GLN A 119 -14.47 15.70 19.81
CA GLN A 119 -15.61 15.01 20.41
C GLN A 119 -15.55 13.52 20.19
N GLU A 120 -15.20 13.12 18.96
CA GLU A 120 -14.81 11.75 18.77
C GLU A 120 -13.72 11.47 19.84
N GLU A 121 -12.66 12.32 20.00
CA GLU A 121 -11.38 11.97 20.75
C GLU A 121 -11.66 11.50 22.15
N LYS A 122 -12.62 12.17 22.76
CA LYS A 122 -13.12 11.90 24.10
C LYS A 122 -14.04 10.69 24.20
N ASN A 123 -14.78 10.37 23.13
CA ASN A 123 -15.76 9.29 23.09
C ASN A 123 -15.16 7.91 22.78
N GLY A 124 -13.88 7.85 22.38
CA GLY A 124 -13.24 6.57 22.07
C GLY A 124 -13.73 5.92 20.77
N TRP A 125 -14.39 6.67 19.88
CA TRP A 125 -14.92 6.17 18.60
C TRP A 125 -13.83 5.87 17.54
N TRP A 126 -12.58 5.69 17.97
CA TRP A 126 -11.40 5.30 17.16
C TRP A 126 -11.20 3.80 17.05
N CYS A 127 -11.97 3.03 17.80
CA CYS A 127 -11.74 1.61 18.09
C CYS A 127 -12.91 0.77 17.59
#